data_AF-A0AA36IJK8-F1
#
_entry.id   AF-A0AA36IJK8-F1
#
_cell.length_a   1.000
_cell.length_b   1.000
_cell.length_c   1.000
_cell.angle_alpha   90.00
_cell.angle_beta   90.00
_cell.angle_gamma   90.00
#
_symmetry.space_group_name_H-M   'P 1'
#
loop_
_entity.id
_entity.type
_entity.pdbx_description
1 polymer ?
#
loop_
_entity_poly.entity_id
_entity_poly.type
_entity_poly.pdbx_seq_one_letter_code
_entity_poly.pdbx_strand_id
1 'polypeptide(L)'
;MGSTPNESDSDAKGAGLGAWERRLWQTTDVVIGVDEAGRGPLAGPVVAAAFAALSQDDEVLDLLSRVNDSKQLAEQQREQLFQELTDPKFKKRVIWAIAESSAAEIDATNILQASLSAMARAVRLLELGERLPESHVLVDGCNRPPELLHQGEKWTRLSQRDLEARKNQQKLSQFFASVPSQSKGSEHEKPKEVEAVIQGDGRVPSISAASIIAKVHRDRLMEAMDREHPAFGFKLHKGYGTEAHLQAIRTHGICHEHRKTFGPVRLLLEQKNVDICKALAATPKRSNTEMGLAKSPPKEGVAKKRKAKKR
;
A
#
# COMPACT_ATOMS: atom_id res chain seq x y z
N MET A 1 -33.62 -15.47 -28.91
CA MET A 1 -33.25 -14.80 -27.64
C MET A 1 -32.20 -15.66 -26.97
N GLY A 2 -30.93 -15.45 -27.33
CA GLY A 2 -29.79 -16.19 -26.80
C GLY A 2 -28.93 -15.22 -26.00
N SER A 3 -28.86 -15.43 -24.70
CA SER A 3 -28.16 -14.62 -23.72
C SER A 3 -26.65 -14.73 -23.95
N THR A 4 -25.98 -13.60 -24.18
CA THR A 4 -24.51 -13.49 -24.21
C THR A 4 -23.93 -13.71 -22.81
N PRO A 5 -22.92 -14.57 -22.62
CA PRO A 5 -22.24 -14.69 -21.34
C PRO A 5 -21.38 -13.46 -21.05
N ASN A 6 -21.36 -13.08 -19.77
CA ASN A 6 -20.64 -11.96 -19.19
C ASN A 6 -19.12 -12.28 -19.16
N GLU A 7 -18.32 -11.56 -19.94
CA GLU A 7 -16.85 -11.57 -19.82
C GLU A 7 -16.44 -10.65 -18.67
N SER A 8 -16.29 -11.22 -17.47
CA SER A 8 -15.62 -10.53 -16.37
C SER A 8 -14.86 -11.53 -15.50
N ASP A 9 -13.55 -11.29 -15.38
CA ASP A 9 -12.60 -11.83 -14.39
C ASP A 9 -11.86 -13.18 -14.62
N SER A 10 -11.94 -13.84 -15.78
CA SER A 10 -11.14 -15.07 -16.00
C SER A 10 -9.78 -14.92 -16.70
N ASP A 11 -9.50 -13.79 -17.37
CA ASP A 11 -8.40 -13.78 -18.37
C ASP A 11 -7.06 -13.20 -17.86
N ALA A 12 -6.99 -12.77 -16.60
CA ALA A 12 -5.78 -12.13 -16.06
C ALA A 12 -4.66 -13.10 -15.61
N LYS A 13 -4.81 -14.42 -15.83
CA LYS A 13 -3.81 -15.43 -15.42
C LYS A 13 -2.91 -15.94 -16.56
N GLY A 14 -3.13 -15.51 -17.80
CA GLY A 14 -2.38 -16.01 -18.97
C GLY A 14 -1.86 -14.92 -19.92
N ALA A 15 -2.15 -13.65 -19.67
CA ALA A 15 -1.71 -12.58 -20.57
C ALA A 15 -0.24 -12.21 -20.25
N GLY A 16 0.66 -12.42 -21.20
CA GLY A 16 2.09 -12.14 -21.05
C GLY A 16 2.38 -10.69 -20.62
N LEU A 17 3.61 -10.46 -20.14
CA LEU A 17 4.13 -9.17 -19.64
C LEU A 17 3.55 -7.96 -20.40
N GLY A 18 2.99 -6.99 -19.67
CA GLY A 18 2.45 -5.76 -20.26
C GLY A 18 1.09 -5.89 -20.93
N ALA A 19 0.27 -6.89 -20.59
CA ALA A 19 -1.12 -6.97 -21.08
C ALA A 19 -1.97 -5.75 -20.68
N TRP A 20 -1.73 -5.21 -19.49
CA TRP A 20 -2.37 -4.00 -18.99
C TRP A 20 -1.98 -2.78 -19.82
N GLU A 21 -0.68 -2.52 -19.93
CA GLU A 21 -0.14 -1.40 -20.68
C GLU A 21 -0.53 -1.50 -22.15
N ARG A 22 -0.43 -2.68 -22.78
CA ARG A 22 -0.85 -2.87 -24.19
C ARG A 22 -2.33 -2.64 -24.42
N ARG A 23 -3.20 -3.02 -23.47
CA ARG A 23 -4.63 -2.70 -23.55
C ARG A 23 -4.84 -1.20 -23.45
N LEU A 24 -4.22 -0.54 -22.48
CA LEU A 24 -4.42 0.90 -22.26
C LEU A 24 -3.81 1.74 -23.37
N TRP A 25 -2.68 1.33 -23.94
CA TRP A 25 -2.06 1.98 -25.09
C TRP A 25 -2.91 1.95 -26.37
N GLN A 26 -4.00 1.19 -26.41
CA GLN A 26 -4.99 1.29 -27.50
C GLN A 26 -5.88 2.53 -27.37
N THR A 27 -5.98 3.13 -26.19
CA THR A 27 -6.96 4.18 -25.85
C THR A 27 -6.36 5.39 -25.11
N THR A 28 -5.08 5.32 -24.69
CA THR A 28 -4.31 6.40 -24.08
C THR A 28 -2.85 6.37 -24.54
N ASP A 29 -2.27 7.55 -24.73
CA ASP A 29 -0.85 7.68 -25.10
C ASP A 29 0.08 7.56 -23.89
N VAL A 30 -0.44 7.67 -22.66
CA VAL A 30 0.38 7.75 -21.44
C VAL A 30 -0.22 6.89 -20.34
N VAL A 31 0.46 5.80 -20.00
CA VAL A 31 0.13 4.93 -18.86
C VAL A 31 1.09 5.23 -17.72
N ILE A 32 0.53 5.55 -16.55
CA ILE A 32 1.28 5.92 -15.35
C ILE A 32 1.01 4.88 -14.26
N GLY A 33 2.06 4.22 -13.77
CA GLY A 33 1.99 3.39 -12.57
C GLY A 33 2.40 4.17 -11.33
N VAL A 34 1.73 3.94 -10.21
CA VAL A 34 1.95 4.65 -8.95
C VAL A 34 1.92 3.65 -7.80
N ASP A 35 2.91 3.73 -6.92
CA ASP A 35 3.01 2.91 -5.70
C ASP A 35 3.74 3.67 -4.57
N GLU A 36 3.60 3.19 -3.34
CA GLU A 36 4.23 3.74 -2.14
C GLU A 36 5.04 2.74 -1.32
N ALA A 37 6.11 3.23 -0.70
CA ALA A 37 6.89 2.53 0.31
C ALA A 37 6.78 3.25 1.65
N GLY A 38 6.67 2.47 2.74
CA GLY A 38 6.84 3.00 4.10
C GLY A 38 5.58 3.30 4.89
N ARG A 39 4.46 2.60 4.65
CA ARG A 39 3.25 2.81 5.47
C ARG A 39 3.30 2.23 6.88
N GLY A 40 3.95 1.08 7.05
CA GLY A 40 4.03 0.37 8.34
C GLY A 40 5.09 0.86 9.36
N PRO A 41 6.24 1.42 8.95
CA PRO A 41 7.30 1.87 9.87
C PRO A 41 6.84 2.83 10.97
N LEU A 42 7.49 2.77 12.12
CA LEU A 42 7.31 3.71 13.24
C LEU A 42 8.03 5.04 13.01
N ALA A 43 9.00 5.07 12.09
CA ALA A 43 9.82 6.24 11.80
C ALA A 43 10.08 6.40 10.29
N GLY A 44 10.38 7.65 9.92
CA GLY A 44 10.69 8.11 8.57
C GLY A 44 9.45 8.34 7.70
N PRO A 45 9.64 8.79 6.45
CA PRO A 45 8.57 9.19 5.57
C PRO A 45 7.81 7.99 4.98
N VAL A 46 6.64 8.28 4.42
CA VAL A 46 6.07 7.48 3.32
C VAL A 46 6.54 8.12 2.01
N VAL A 47 7.06 7.30 1.11
CA VAL A 47 7.59 7.72 -0.19
C VAL A 47 6.69 7.12 -1.26
N ALA A 48 6.17 7.94 -2.15
CA ALA A 48 5.47 7.47 -3.34
C ALA A 48 6.31 7.77 -4.57
N ALA A 49 6.20 6.92 -5.58
CA ALA A 49 6.77 7.16 -6.89
C ALA A 49 5.68 7.02 -7.96
N ALA A 50 5.87 7.75 -9.06
CA ALA A 50 5.10 7.59 -10.27
C ALA A 50 6.07 7.26 -11.41
N PHE A 51 5.67 6.34 -12.29
CA PHE A 51 6.44 5.92 -13.45
C PHE A 51 5.55 5.90 -14.68
N ALA A 52 5.95 6.59 -15.73
CA ALA A 52 5.24 6.69 -17.00
C ALA A 52 6.09 6.15 -18.14
N ALA A 53 5.57 5.19 -18.89
CA ALA A 53 6.14 4.77 -20.16
C ALA A 53 5.47 5.55 -21.31
N LEU A 54 6.28 6.30 -22.06
CA LEU A 54 5.86 7.17 -23.17
C LEU A 54 6.17 6.58 -24.55
N SER A 55 6.87 5.45 -24.59
CA SER A 55 7.25 4.75 -25.80
C SER A 55 6.98 3.25 -25.65
N GLN A 56 6.68 2.60 -26.77
CA GLN A 56 6.43 1.17 -26.88
C GLN A 56 7.54 0.46 -27.67
N ASP A 57 8.73 1.06 -27.75
CA ASP A 57 9.88 0.41 -28.37
C ASP A 57 10.36 -0.81 -27.58
N ASP A 58 11.05 -1.73 -28.27
CA ASP A 58 11.46 -3.03 -27.73
C ASP A 58 12.31 -2.91 -26.46
N GLU A 59 13.14 -1.87 -26.32
CA GLU A 59 13.96 -1.69 -25.10
C GLU A 59 13.11 -1.27 -23.89
N VAL A 60 12.11 -0.41 -24.08
CA VAL A 60 11.18 -0.03 -23.00
C VAL A 60 10.31 -1.22 -22.60
N LEU A 61 9.85 -2.00 -23.58
CA LEU A 61 9.10 -3.23 -23.31
C LEU A 61 9.95 -4.26 -22.56
N ASP A 62 11.22 -4.43 -22.94
CA ASP A 62 12.17 -5.29 -22.21
C ASP A 62 12.39 -4.80 -20.78
N LEU A 63 12.61 -3.50 -20.57
CA LEU A 63 12.72 -2.90 -19.23
C LEU A 63 11.50 -3.20 -18.36
N LEU A 64 10.30 -2.96 -18.89
CA LEU A 64 9.04 -3.25 -18.20
C LEU A 64 8.86 -4.74 -17.91
N SER A 65 9.36 -5.61 -18.79
CA SER A 65 9.29 -7.06 -18.63
C SER A 65 10.06 -7.54 -17.39
N ARG A 66 11.18 -6.88 -17.08
CA ARG A 66 12.12 -7.25 -16.01
C ARG A 66 11.68 -6.78 -14.62
N VAL A 67 10.80 -5.79 -14.53
CA VAL A 67 10.28 -5.29 -13.24
C VAL A 67 9.09 -6.10 -12.70
N ASN A 68 8.41 -6.92 -13.49
CA ASN A 68 7.10 -7.51 -13.12
C ASN A 68 7.13 -8.54 -11.94
N ASP A 69 8.29 -9.02 -11.49
CA ASP A 69 8.43 -9.95 -10.34
C ASP A 69 9.24 -9.32 -9.18
N SER A 70 8.97 -8.03 -8.90
CA SER A 70 9.80 -7.24 -7.99
C SER A 70 9.79 -7.68 -6.52
N LYS A 71 8.72 -8.39 -6.08
CA LYS A 71 8.53 -8.85 -4.69
C LYS A 71 9.55 -9.90 -4.23
N GLN A 72 10.13 -10.63 -5.17
CA GLN A 72 11.14 -11.65 -4.89
C GLN A 72 12.57 -11.12 -5.06
N LEU A 73 12.73 -9.88 -5.49
CA LEU A 73 14.05 -9.33 -5.76
C LEU A 73 14.84 -9.10 -4.48
N ALA A 74 16.11 -9.42 -4.55
CA ALA A 74 17.07 -8.99 -3.55
C ALA A 74 17.28 -7.47 -3.61
N GLU A 75 17.79 -6.88 -2.52
CA GLU A 75 18.11 -5.44 -2.45
C GLU A 75 19.06 -5.00 -3.57
N GLN A 76 20.08 -5.80 -3.86
CA GLN A 76 21.01 -5.56 -4.97
C GLN A 76 20.32 -5.55 -6.34
N GLN A 77 19.35 -6.44 -6.57
CA GLN A 77 18.61 -6.49 -7.84
C GLN A 77 17.67 -5.30 -7.98
N ARG A 78 17.02 -4.87 -6.89
CA ARG A 78 16.23 -3.63 -6.89
C ARG A 78 17.08 -2.40 -7.20
N GLU A 79 18.28 -2.34 -6.66
CA GLU A 79 19.23 -1.25 -6.92
C GLU A 79 19.66 -1.22 -8.40
N GLN A 80 19.94 -2.40 -8.99
CA GLN A 80 20.22 -2.51 -10.43
C GLN A 80 19.04 -2.06 -11.29
N LEU A 81 17.83 -2.55 -11.01
CA LEU A 81 16.63 -2.13 -11.75
C LEU A 81 16.34 -0.64 -11.56
N PHE A 82 16.57 -0.07 -10.37
CA PHE A 82 16.47 1.37 -10.16
C PHE A 82 17.40 2.13 -11.10
N GLN A 83 18.65 1.71 -11.22
CA GLN A 83 19.63 2.35 -12.12
C GLN A 83 19.16 2.30 -13.57
N GLU A 84 18.58 1.19 -14.00
CA GLU A 84 18.06 1.05 -15.36
C GLU A 84 16.77 1.86 -15.61
N LEU A 85 15.83 1.84 -14.66
CA LEU A 85 14.58 2.62 -14.73
C LEU A 85 14.83 4.12 -14.76
N THR A 86 15.95 4.55 -14.18
CA THR A 86 16.38 5.96 -14.11
C THR A 86 17.49 6.31 -15.11
N ASP A 87 17.85 5.37 -16.00
CA ASP A 87 18.95 5.53 -16.95
C ASP A 87 18.63 6.65 -17.97
N PRO A 88 19.53 7.64 -18.15
CA PRO A 88 19.37 8.71 -19.13
C PRO A 88 19.14 8.23 -20.57
N LYS A 89 19.50 6.99 -20.94
CA LYS A 89 19.22 6.44 -22.27
C LYS A 89 17.73 6.33 -22.58
N PHE A 90 16.88 6.24 -21.55
CA PHE A 90 15.43 6.22 -21.69
C PHE A 90 14.80 7.61 -21.60
N LYS A 91 15.59 8.69 -21.59
CA LYS A 91 15.08 10.07 -21.57
C LYS A 91 14.09 10.28 -22.71
N LYS A 92 12.95 10.91 -22.41
CA LYS A 92 11.78 11.11 -23.31
C LYS A 92 10.97 9.85 -23.65
N ARG A 93 11.48 8.64 -23.33
CA ARG A 93 10.77 7.37 -23.50
C ARG A 93 10.12 6.89 -22.21
N VAL A 94 10.72 7.21 -21.07
CA VAL A 94 10.15 7.01 -19.74
C VAL A 94 10.30 8.30 -18.93
N ILE A 95 9.38 8.54 -18.02
CA ILE A 95 9.43 9.63 -17.03
C ILE A 95 9.07 9.03 -15.69
N TRP A 96 9.73 9.49 -14.64
CA TRP A 96 9.44 9.08 -13.27
C TRP A 96 9.56 10.29 -12.35
N ALA A 97 8.91 10.20 -11.20
CA ALA A 97 8.97 11.20 -10.17
C ALA A 97 8.77 10.57 -8.80
N ILE A 98 9.26 11.25 -7.76
CA ILE A 98 9.18 10.82 -6.37
C ILE A 98 8.58 11.96 -5.55
N ALA A 99 7.71 11.61 -4.60
CA ALA A 99 7.23 12.53 -3.59
C ALA A 99 7.19 11.86 -2.22
N GLU A 100 7.48 12.64 -1.18
CA GLU A 100 7.62 12.15 0.19
C GLU A 100 6.65 12.88 1.11
N SER A 101 6.00 12.15 2.00
CA SER A 101 5.30 12.73 3.15
C SER A 101 6.07 12.38 4.42
N SER A 102 6.59 13.40 5.09
CA SER A 102 7.36 13.34 6.32
C SER A 102 6.58 12.72 7.49
N ALA A 103 7.28 12.31 8.55
CA ALA A 103 6.64 11.85 9.79
C ALA A 103 5.69 12.91 10.38
N ALA A 104 6.05 14.20 10.26
CA ALA A 104 5.21 15.30 10.72
C ALA A 104 3.92 15.46 9.89
N GLU A 105 3.98 15.34 8.56
CA GLU A 105 2.79 15.38 7.69
C GLU A 105 1.89 14.17 7.93
N ILE A 106 2.48 12.99 8.18
CA ILE A 106 1.75 11.77 8.55
C ILE A 106 0.99 11.99 9.86
N ASP A 107 1.64 12.56 10.88
CA ASP A 107 1.02 12.86 12.17
C ASP A 107 -0.06 13.94 12.08
N ALA A 108 0.12 14.94 11.20
CA ALA A 108 -0.85 16.03 11.00
C ALA A 108 -2.14 15.58 10.30
N THR A 109 -2.09 14.48 9.54
CA THR A 109 -3.22 13.97 8.77
C THR A 109 -3.61 12.57 9.24
N ASN A 110 -3.06 11.55 8.59
CA ASN A 110 -2.97 10.16 8.98
C ASN A 110 -2.20 9.44 7.86
N ILE A 111 -1.78 8.20 8.11
CA ILE A 111 -0.99 7.46 7.12
C ILE A 111 -1.69 7.27 5.78
N LEU A 112 -3.02 7.12 5.75
CA LEU A 112 -3.74 6.92 4.49
C LEU A 112 -3.75 8.20 3.65
N GLN A 113 -4.13 9.33 4.24
CA GLN A 113 -4.14 10.63 3.56
C GLN A 113 -2.72 11.05 3.13
N ALA A 114 -1.73 10.89 4.00
CA ALA A 114 -0.34 11.19 3.68
C ALA A 114 0.20 10.36 2.52
N SER A 115 -0.19 9.07 2.42
CA SER A 115 0.20 8.19 1.31
C SER A 115 -0.47 8.63 0.00
N LEU A 116 -1.79 8.86 0.03
CA LEU A 116 -2.55 9.29 -1.15
C LEU A 116 -2.10 10.67 -1.66
N SER A 117 -1.76 11.60 -0.76
CA SER A 117 -1.22 12.91 -1.15
C SER A 117 0.19 12.80 -1.72
N ALA A 118 1.06 11.93 -1.18
CA ALA A 118 2.37 11.66 -1.79
C ALA A 118 2.21 11.09 -3.21
N MET A 119 1.31 10.12 -3.42
CA MET A 119 1.03 9.58 -4.75
C MET A 119 0.55 10.66 -5.74
N ALA A 120 -0.39 11.51 -5.33
CA ALA A 120 -0.87 12.60 -6.17
C ALA A 120 0.25 13.59 -6.54
N ARG A 121 1.10 13.95 -5.57
CA ARG A 121 2.28 14.80 -5.82
C ARG A 121 3.27 14.14 -6.76
N ALA A 122 3.54 12.84 -6.61
CA ALA A 122 4.43 12.11 -7.51
C ALA A 122 3.92 12.16 -8.96
N VAL A 123 2.61 11.96 -9.18
CA VAL A 123 2.02 12.08 -10.53
C VAL A 123 2.16 13.49 -11.09
N ARG A 124 1.89 14.53 -10.30
CA ARG A 124 2.00 15.93 -10.75
C ARG A 124 3.44 16.38 -11.03
N LEU A 125 4.42 15.74 -10.41
CA LEU A 125 5.84 16.00 -10.67
C LEU A 125 6.35 15.31 -11.94
N LEU A 126 5.58 14.41 -12.55
CA LEU A 126 5.90 13.93 -13.88
C LEU A 126 5.82 15.13 -14.85
N GLU A 127 6.94 15.49 -15.47
CA GLU A 127 7.03 16.58 -16.45
C GLU A 127 6.33 16.23 -17.78
N LEU A 128 5.03 15.92 -17.71
CA LEU A 128 4.20 15.48 -18.84
C LEU A 128 3.64 16.65 -19.66
N GLY A 129 3.71 17.88 -19.14
CA GLY A 129 3.11 19.06 -19.77
C GLY A 129 1.62 18.84 -20.04
N GLU A 130 1.18 19.16 -21.26
CA GLU A 130 -0.21 19.01 -21.71
C GLU A 130 -0.67 17.55 -21.88
N ARG A 131 0.19 16.55 -21.64
CA ARG A 131 -0.17 15.12 -21.78
C ARG A 131 -0.85 14.54 -20.54
N LEU A 132 -0.78 15.23 -19.39
CA LEU A 132 -1.39 14.72 -18.16
C LEU A 132 -2.91 14.47 -18.33
N PRO A 133 -3.71 15.36 -18.95
CA PRO A 133 -5.13 15.12 -19.20
C PRO A 133 -5.48 13.90 -20.03
N GLU A 134 -4.57 13.43 -20.88
CA GLU A 134 -4.80 12.24 -21.72
C GLU A 134 -4.29 10.94 -21.08
N SER A 135 -3.71 11.04 -19.88
CA SER A 135 -3.06 9.91 -19.20
C SER A 135 -4.03 9.03 -18.41
N HIS A 136 -3.67 7.74 -18.30
CA HIS A 136 -4.33 6.77 -17.44
C HIS A 136 -3.43 6.41 -16.27
N VAL A 137 -3.89 6.69 -15.04
CA VAL A 137 -3.12 6.45 -13.81
C VAL A 137 -3.58 5.15 -13.15
N LEU A 138 -2.66 4.21 -12.97
CA LEU A 138 -2.82 2.95 -12.27
C LEU A 138 -2.15 3.06 -10.89
N VAL A 139 -2.92 2.91 -9.82
CA VAL A 139 -2.46 3.09 -8.44
C VAL A 139 -2.49 1.74 -7.72
N ASP A 140 -1.42 1.37 -7.02
CA ASP A 140 -1.45 0.16 -6.19
C ASP A 140 -2.49 0.23 -5.05
N GLY A 141 -3.13 -0.90 -4.78
CA GLY A 141 -4.08 -1.08 -3.69
C GLY A 141 -5.54 -0.83 -4.08
N CYS A 142 -6.34 -0.40 -3.11
CA CYS A 142 -7.79 -0.23 -3.27
C CYS A 142 -8.27 1.23 -3.20
N ASN A 143 -7.34 2.18 -3.04
CA ASN A 143 -7.64 3.59 -2.86
C ASN A 143 -7.01 4.41 -3.98
N ARG A 144 -7.75 5.39 -4.48
CA ARG A 144 -7.34 6.35 -5.50
C ARG A 144 -7.07 7.69 -4.83
N PRO A 145 -5.97 8.40 -5.19
CA PRO A 145 -5.70 9.73 -4.65
C PRO A 145 -6.83 10.70 -4.98
N PRO A 146 -7.57 11.23 -3.98
CA PRO A 146 -8.73 12.10 -4.25
C PRO A 146 -8.38 13.35 -5.06
N GLU A 147 -7.14 13.82 -4.91
CA GLU A 147 -6.59 14.97 -5.61
C GLU A 147 -6.46 14.78 -7.14
N LEU A 148 -6.43 13.53 -7.62
CA LEU A 148 -6.37 13.19 -9.04
C LEU A 148 -7.76 12.88 -9.65
N LEU A 149 -8.82 12.86 -8.83
CA LEU A 149 -10.15 12.45 -9.26
C LEU A 149 -10.99 13.61 -9.77
N HIS A 150 -11.82 13.34 -10.76
CA HIS A 150 -12.86 14.26 -11.23
C HIS A 150 -14.01 14.36 -10.22
N GLN A 151 -14.82 15.41 -10.36
CA GLN A 151 -15.94 15.63 -9.44
C GLN A 151 -16.93 14.46 -9.51
N GLY A 152 -17.32 13.93 -8.35
CA GLY A 152 -18.27 12.81 -8.25
C GLY A 152 -17.65 11.42 -8.32
N GLU A 153 -16.36 11.30 -8.63
CA GLU A 153 -15.66 10.03 -8.57
C GLU A 153 -15.41 9.55 -7.13
N LYS A 154 -15.43 8.21 -6.94
CA LYS A 154 -15.24 7.58 -5.62
C LYS A 154 -13.79 7.18 -5.36
N TRP A 155 -13.19 7.67 -4.28
CA TRP A 155 -11.79 7.36 -4.00
C TRP A 155 -11.49 5.90 -3.59
N THR A 156 -12.48 5.09 -3.21
CA THR A 156 -12.27 3.66 -2.88
C THR A 156 -12.84 2.74 -3.97
N ARG A 157 -12.12 1.68 -4.34
CA ARG A 157 -12.64 0.57 -5.14
C ARG A 157 -13.61 -0.23 -4.25
N LEU A 158 -14.91 0.02 -4.36
CA LEU A 158 -15.92 -0.64 -3.54
C LEU A 158 -15.97 -2.15 -3.82
N SER A 159 -15.27 -2.96 -3.04
CA SER A 159 -15.46 -4.41 -3.04
C SER A 159 -16.73 -4.80 -2.24
N GLN A 160 -17.29 -5.99 -2.48
CA GLN A 160 -18.38 -6.53 -1.65
C GLN A 160 -17.99 -6.62 -0.16
N ARG A 161 -16.70 -6.83 0.15
CA ARG A 161 -16.18 -6.76 1.52
C ARG A 161 -16.17 -5.32 2.07
N ASP A 162 -15.99 -4.30 1.24
CA ASP A 162 -16.06 -2.90 1.66
C ASP A 162 -17.49 -2.46 1.97
N LEU A 163 -18.49 -3.06 1.31
CA LEU A 163 -19.90 -2.92 1.66
C LEU A 163 -20.24 -3.52 3.03
N GLU A 164 -19.54 -4.57 3.46
CA GLU A 164 -19.68 -5.16 4.78
C GLU A 164 -18.85 -4.42 5.85
N ALA A 165 -17.63 -3.99 5.54
CA ALA A 165 -16.80 -3.14 6.40
C ALA A 165 -17.48 -1.79 6.70
N ARG A 166 -18.27 -1.27 5.74
CA ARG A 166 -19.16 -0.11 5.91
C ARG A 166 -20.18 -0.26 7.03
N LYS A 167 -20.65 -1.48 7.34
CA LYS A 167 -21.57 -1.70 8.48
C LYS A 167 -20.90 -1.42 9.83
N ASN A 168 -19.56 -1.46 9.90
CA ASN A 168 -18.79 -1.17 11.12
C ASN A 168 -18.12 0.22 11.12
N GLN A 169 -18.42 1.10 10.16
CA GLN A 169 -17.76 2.40 10.04
C GLN A 169 -18.74 3.56 9.90
N GLN A 170 -19.39 3.90 11.02
CA GLN A 170 -19.91 5.25 11.29
C GLN A 170 -18.80 6.33 11.30
N LYS A 171 -17.51 5.94 11.26
CA LYS A 171 -16.35 6.85 11.28
C LYS A 171 -15.82 7.28 9.91
N LEU A 172 -16.08 6.55 8.82
CA LEU A 172 -15.41 6.79 7.52
C LEU A 172 -15.86 8.06 6.79
N SER A 173 -17.11 8.48 6.95
CA SER A 173 -17.57 9.75 6.38
C SER A 173 -16.90 10.95 7.03
N GLN A 174 -16.56 10.87 8.33
CA GLN A 174 -15.84 11.93 9.05
C GLN A 174 -14.36 12.05 8.64
N PHE A 175 -13.72 10.99 8.13
CA PHE A 175 -12.32 11.04 7.71
C PHE A 175 -12.08 11.87 6.44
N PHE A 176 -13.10 12.08 5.61
CA PHE A 176 -13.01 12.85 4.37
C PHE A 176 -14.16 13.87 4.22
N ALA A 177 -14.98 14.10 5.26
CA ALA A 177 -16.05 15.11 5.26
C ALA A 177 -15.53 16.53 4.98
N SER A 178 -14.25 16.75 5.18
CA SER A 178 -13.52 17.90 4.67
C SER A 178 -12.40 17.41 3.76
N VAL A 179 -12.71 17.03 2.52
CA VAL A 179 -11.83 17.50 1.45
C VAL A 179 -12.27 18.94 1.26
N PRO A 180 -11.54 19.95 1.78
CA PRO A 180 -11.83 21.30 1.38
C PRO A 180 -11.75 21.32 -0.14
N SER A 181 -12.79 21.83 -0.79
CA SER A 181 -12.73 22.30 -2.16
C SER A 181 -11.68 23.41 -2.25
N GLN A 182 -10.40 23.04 -2.19
CA GLN A 182 -9.26 23.93 -2.33
C GLN A 182 -8.09 23.16 -2.93
N SER A 183 -8.24 22.79 -4.19
CA SER A 183 -7.20 23.15 -5.13
C SER A 183 -7.89 23.94 -6.25
N LYS A 184 -7.47 25.18 -6.46
CA LYS A 184 -7.71 25.89 -7.72
C LYS A 184 -6.82 25.28 -8.81
N GLY A 185 -6.85 23.96 -8.96
CA GLY A 185 -6.32 23.29 -10.14
C GLY A 185 -7.42 23.33 -11.19
N SER A 186 -7.12 23.84 -12.37
CA SER A 186 -8.08 23.79 -13.47
C SER A 186 -8.44 22.34 -13.77
N GLU A 187 -9.65 22.06 -14.27
CA GLU A 187 -10.06 20.70 -14.67
C GLU A 187 -9.09 20.05 -15.68
N HIS A 188 -8.32 20.88 -16.39
CA HIS A 188 -7.24 20.53 -17.31
C HIS A 188 -5.92 20.08 -16.65
N GLU A 189 -5.87 19.92 -15.32
CA GLU A 189 -4.68 19.40 -14.59
C GLU A 189 -4.89 17.97 -14.03
N LYS A 190 -6.00 17.30 -14.40
CA LYS A 190 -6.32 15.95 -13.92
C LYS A 190 -6.15 14.91 -15.02
N PRO A 191 -5.73 13.68 -14.68
CA PRO A 191 -5.66 12.59 -15.64
C PRO A 191 -7.04 12.21 -16.20
N LYS A 192 -7.06 11.57 -17.37
CA LYS A 192 -8.28 11.05 -18.01
C LYS A 192 -9.00 10.06 -17.11
N GLU A 193 -8.23 9.14 -16.53
CA GLU A 193 -8.74 8.08 -15.68
C GLU A 193 -7.74 7.73 -14.57
N VAL A 194 -8.27 7.39 -13.40
CA VAL A 194 -7.49 6.85 -12.27
C VAL A 194 -8.12 5.53 -11.86
N GLU A 195 -7.36 4.45 -11.95
CA GLU A 195 -7.77 3.10 -11.58
C GLU A 195 -6.90 2.59 -10.41
N ALA A 196 -7.53 2.05 -9.36
CA ALA A 196 -6.82 1.37 -8.28
C ALA A 196 -6.73 -0.13 -8.59
N VAL A 197 -5.53 -0.72 -8.50
CA VAL A 197 -5.23 -2.11 -8.81
C VAL A 197 -4.73 -2.82 -7.55
N ILE A 198 -5.51 -3.76 -7.03
CA ILE A 198 -5.11 -4.55 -5.85
C ILE A 198 -3.93 -5.44 -6.21
N GLN A 199 -2.82 -5.30 -5.48
CA GLN A 199 -1.56 -6.01 -5.75
C GLN A 199 -1.07 -5.73 -7.19
N GLY A 200 -1.20 -4.48 -7.61
CA GLY A 200 -0.79 -4.00 -8.92
C GLY A 200 0.72 -4.12 -9.13
N ASP A 201 1.50 -3.93 -8.08
CA ASP A 201 2.96 -4.13 -8.08
C ASP A 201 3.41 -5.53 -8.53
N GLY A 202 2.58 -6.56 -8.37
CA GLY A 202 2.85 -7.92 -8.86
C GLY A 202 2.18 -8.28 -10.20
N ARG A 203 1.53 -7.33 -10.87
CA ARG A 203 0.68 -7.60 -12.04
C ARG A 203 0.84 -6.58 -13.18
N VAL A 204 1.22 -5.37 -12.84
CA VAL A 204 1.28 -4.20 -13.70
C VAL A 204 2.72 -3.69 -13.70
N PRO A 205 3.48 -3.89 -14.78
CA PRO A 205 4.86 -3.43 -14.92
C PRO A 205 5.11 -1.98 -14.50
N SER A 206 4.26 -1.05 -14.90
CA SER A 206 4.40 0.37 -14.54
C SER A 206 4.25 0.61 -13.03
N ILE A 207 3.32 -0.08 -12.35
CA ILE A 207 3.21 -0.02 -10.88
C ILE A 207 4.45 -0.67 -10.24
N SER A 208 4.92 -1.80 -10.77
CA SER A 208 6.11 -2.45 -10.24
C SER A 208 7.37 -1.58 -10.36
N ALA A 209 7.53 -0.86 -11.48
CA ALA A 209 8.59 0.12 -11.66
C ALA A 209 8.51 1.23 -10.60
N ALA A 210 7.32 1.80 -10.37
CA ALA A 210 7.10 2.78 -9.31
C ALA A 210 7.43 2.19 -7.92
N SER A 211 7.04 0.95 -7.64
CA SER A 211 7.35 0.24 -6.39
C SER A 211 8.85 0.17 -6.11
N ILE A 212 9.63 -0.24 -7.12
CA ILE A 212 11.09 -0.30 -7.04
C ILE A 212 11.68 1.08 -6.75
N ILE A 213 11.24 2.11 -7.48
CA ILE A 213 11.72 3.49 -7.31
C ILE A 213 11.42 3.98 -5.89
N ALA A 214 10.19 3.85 -5.42
CA ALA A 214 9.79 4.27 -4.07
C ALA A 214 10.57 3.51 -2.98
N LYS A 215 10.73 2.20 -3.14
CA LYS A 215 11.41 1.33 -2.16
C LYS A 215 12.89 1.65 -2.05
N VAL A 216 13.60 1.71 -3.17
CA VAL A 216 15.05 1.99 -3.20
C VAL A 216 15.32 3.41 -2.66
N HIS A 217 14.54 4.40 -3.10
CA HIS A 217 14.67 5.76 -2.59
C HIS A 217 14.45 5.82 -1.08
N ARG A 218 13.37 5.20 -0.59
CA ARG A 218 13.09 5.17 0.85
C ARG A 218 14.20 4.47 1.64
N ASP A 219 14.72 3.34 1.17
CA ASP A 219 15.76 2.61 1.89
C ASP A 219 17.04 3.45 2.02
N ARG A 220 17.40 4.23 0.98
CA ARG A 220 18.49 5.22 1.03
C ARG A 220 18.23 6.35 2.03
N LEU A 221 17.00 6.84 2.13
CA LEU A 221 16.61 7.82 3.16
C LEU A 221 16.78 7.25 4.57
N MET A 222 16.38 5.99 4.79
CA MET A 222 16.55 5.35 6.10
C MET A 222 18.02 5.14 6.48
N GLU A 223 18.90 4.92 5.49
CA GLU A 223 20.36 4.88 5.71
C GLU A 223 20.94 6.24 6.03
N ALA A 224 20.50 7.30 5.34
CA ALA A 224 20.89 8.66 5.68
C ALA A 224 20.47 9.02 7.10
N MET A 225 19.23 8.69 7.47
CA MET A 225 18.69 8.89 8.80
C MET A 225 19.42 8.08 9.87
N ASP A 226 19.89 6.87 9.57
CA ASP A 226 20.74 6.09 10.49
C ASP A 226 22.05 6.80 10.80
N ARG A 227 22.64 7.52 9.84
CA ARG A 227 23.85 8.31 10.08
C ARG A 227 23.59 9.49 11.02
N GLU A 228 22.43 10.11 10.92
CA GLU A 228 22.02 11.22 11.79
C GLU A 228 21.54 10.74 13.18
N HIS A 229 20.99 9.53 13.24
CA HIS A 229 20.36 8.95 14.41
C HIS A 229 20.84 7.49 14.64
N PRO A 230 22.15 7.26 14.87
CA PRO A 230 22.74 5.93 14.89
C PRO A 230 22.25 5.04 16.03
N ALA A 231 21.73 5.64 17.10
CA ALA A 231 21.17 4.92 18.25
C ALA A 231 19.93 4.08 17.89
N PHE A 232 19.25 4.38 16.78
CA PHE A 232 17.99 3.72 16.42
C PHE A 232 18.14 2.54 15.46
N GLY A 233 19.26 2.40 14.74
CA GLY A 233 19.46 1.28 13.82
C GLY A 233 18.59 1.31 12.55
N PHE A 234 18.18 2.51 12.09
CA PHE A 234 17.30 2.69 10.95
C PHE A 234 17.78 2.01 9.67
N LYS A 235 19.09 1.86 9.43
CA LYS A 235 19.58 1.16 8.24
C LYS A 235 19.22 -0.32 8.22
N LEU A 236 19.04 -0.94 9.40
CA LEU A 236 18.83 -2.38 9.54
C LEU A 236 17.36 -2.75 9.35
N HIS A 237 16.46 -2.03 10.03
CA HIS A 237 15.03 -2.33 10.02
C HIS A 237 14.20 -1.26 9.31
N LYS A 238 14.81 -0.29 8.64
CA LYS A 238 14.15 0.73 7.79
C LYS A 238 12.97 1.46 8.49
N GLY A 239 13.11 1.65 9.81
CA GLY A 239 12.11 2.29 10.68
C GLY A 239 10.97 1.38 11.18
N TYR A 240 10.91 0.10 10.79
CA TYR A 240 9.92 -0.85 11.31
C TYR A 240 10.09 -1.10 12.81
N GLY A 241 8.98 -1.37 13.51
CA GLY A 241 8.94 -1.60 14.96
C GLY A 241 9.46 -2.98 15.37
N THR A 242 10.72 -3.27 15.03
CA THR A 242 11.43 -4.45 15.52
C THR A 242 11.74 -4.31 17.01
N GLU A 243 12.05 -5.41 17.70
CA GLU A 243 12.41 -5.33 19.13
C GLU A 243 13.61 -4.42 19.36
N ALA A 244 14.61 -4.48 18.48
CA ALA A 244 15.78 -3.58 18.53
C ALA A 244 15.37 -2.10 18.45
N HIS A 245 14.46 -1.77 17.52
CA HIS A 245 13.97 -0.40 17.37
C HIS A 245 13.17 0.06 18.61
N LEU A 246 12.28 -0.79 19.12
CA LEU A 246 11.48 -0.48 20.31
C LEU A 246 12.38 -0.31 21.55
N GLN A 247 13.43 -1.12 21.69
CA GLN A 247 14.43 -0.96 22.74
C GLN A 247 15.17 0.36 22.60
N ALA A 248 15.61 0.73 21.40
CA ALA A 248 16.26 2.02 21.15
C ALA A 248 15.36 3.19 21.55
N ILE A 249 14.07 3.16 21.21
CA ILE A 249 13.09 4.18 21.61
C ILE A 249 12.95 4.24 23.14
N ARG A 250 12.90 3.10 23.84
CA ARG A 250 12.82 3.06 25.30
C ARG A 250 14.06 3.65 25.96
N THR A 251 15.25 3.38 25.41
CA THR A 251 16.53 3.83 25.96
C THR A 251 16.83 5.30 25.65
N HIS A 252 16.60 5.73 24.41
CA HIS A 252 17.02 7.05 23.92
C HIS A 252 15.87 8.07 23.80
N GLY A 253 14.63 7.64 23.97
CA GLY A 253 13.46 8.43 23.61
C GLY A 253 13.23 8.43 22.10
N ILE A 254 12.23 9.19 21.64
CA ILE A 254 11.95 9.36 20.21
C ILE A 254 12.79 10.50 19.63
N CYS A 255 13.09 10.43 18.34
CA CYS A 255 13.56 11.59 17.55
C CYS A 255 12.43 12.17 16.68
N HIS A 256 12.73 13.26 15.96
CA HIS A 256 11.76 13.96 15.12
C HIS A 256 11.20 13.13 13.95
N GLU A 257 11.91 12.06 13.57
CA GLU A 257 11.51 11.14 12.50
C GLU A 257 10.47 10.10 12.94
N HIS A 258 10.18 9.99 14.23
CA HIS A 258 9.17 9.05 14.73
C HIS A 258 7.76 9.60 14.52
N ARG A 259 6.85 8.72 14.08
CA ARG A 259 5.43 8.99 13.87
C ARG A 259 4.70 8.88 15.19
N LYS A 260 4.41 10.01 15.82
CA LYS A 260 3.87 10.10 17.19
C LYS A 260 2.46 9.52 17.31
N THR A 261 1.72 9.48 16.20
CA THR A 261 0.37 8.91 16.15
C THR A 261 0.33 7.38 16.06
N PHE A 262 1.47 6.73 15.76
CA PHE A 262 1.53 5.27 15.62
C PHE A 262 1.52 4.59 16.99
N GLY A 263 0.73 3.52 17.12
CA GLY A 263 0.40 2.87 18.41
C GLY A 263 1.58 2.71 19.39
N PRO A 264 2.68 2.03 19.02
CA PRO A 264 3.83 1.85 19.92
C PRO A 264 4.47 3.17 20.38
N VAL A 265 4.63 4.13 19.48
CA VAL A 265 5.22 5.44 19.78
C VAL A 265 4.28 6.27 20.65
N ARG A 266 2.99 6.32 20.29
CA ARG A 266 1.94 7.01 21.02
C ARG A 266 1.85 6.52 22.47
N LEU A 267 1.82 5.20 22.67
CA LEU A 267 1.76 4.59 24.00
C LEU A 267 2.98 4.96 24.86
N LEU A 268 4.18 5.01 24.28
CA LEU A 268 5.38 5.42 25.00
C LEU A 268 5.36 6.91 25.40
N LEU A 269 4.79 7.77 24.55
CA LEU A 269 4.59 9.19 24.86
C LEU A 269 3.52 9.39 25.96
N GLU A 270 2.43 8.63 25.90
CA GLU A 270 1.35 8.65 26.90
C GLU A 270 1.80 8.10 28.26
N GLN A 271 2.63 7.05 28.27
CA GLN A 271 3.18 6.45 29.50
C GLN A 271 4.19 7.36 30.22
N LYS A 272 4.86 8.29 29.52
CA LYS A 272 5.68 9.32 30.18
C LYS A 272 4.86 10.36 30.96
N ASN A 273 3.52 10.36 30.83
CA ASN A 273 2.60 11.23 31.59
C ASN A 273 1.89 10.55 32.78
N VAL A 274 2.16 9.26 33.06
CA VAL A 274 1.55 8.56 34.21
C VAL A 274 2.63 7.78 34.95
N ASP A 275 2.87 8.16 36.21
CA ASP A 275 3.81 7.55 37.16
C ASP A 275 3.90 6.02 37.02
N ILE A 276 5.06 5.57 36.52
CA ILE A 276 5.31 4.21 36.02
C ILE A 276 5.33 3.16 37.14
N CYS A 277 5.31 3.52 38.42
CA CYS A 277 5.38 2.53 39.49
C CYS A 277 4.09 1.72 39.76
N LYS A 278 2.93 2.06 39.17
CA LYS A 278 1.66 1.37 39.49
C LYS A 278 0.94 0.63 38.35
N ALA A 279 1.19 0.94 37.08
CA ALA A 279 0.36 0.43 35.99
C ALA A 279 0.74 -0.97 35.48
N LEU A 280 2.01 -1.39 35.60
CA LEU A 280 2.46 -2.70 35.10
C LEU A 280 2.28 -3.84 36.11
N ALA A 281 1.96 -3.55 37.37
CA ALA A 281 1.63 -4.55 38.39
C ALA A 281 0.13 -4.95 38.40
N ALA A 282 -0.71 -4.29 37.59
CA ALA A 282 -2.16 -4.46 37.61
C ALA A 282 -2.70 -4.89 36.24
N THR A 283 -2.21 -6.00 35.68
CA THR A 283 -2.99 -6.77 34.72
C THR A 283 -2.95 -8.26 35.10
N PRO A 284 -4.10 -8.88 35.43
CA PRO A 284 -4.11 -10.28 35.82
C PRO A 284 -3.90 -11.16 34.58
N LYS A 285 -2.97 -12.11 34.70
CA LYS A 285 -2.79 -13.23 33.76
C LYS A 285 -4.12 -13.99 33.65
N ARG A 286 -4.74 -14.01 32.46
CA ARG A 286 -5.83 -14.95 32.19
C ARG A 286 -5.23 -16.37 32.13
N SER A 287 -5.49 -17.14 33.19
CA SER A 287 -5.24 -18.58 33.26
C SER A 287 -6.24 -19.33 32.38
N ASN A 288 -5.73 -20.18 31.49
CA ASN A 288 -6.49 -21.25 30.85
C ASN A 288 -6.75 -22.37 31.89
N THR A 289 -7.98 -22.53 32.36
CA THR A 289 -8.57 -23.83 32.79
C THR A 289 -10.07 -23.69 33.12
N GLU A 290 -10.80 -24.81 33.05
CA GLU A 290 -12.24 -25.05 33.28
C GLU A 290 -13.13 -24.84 32.04
N MET A 291 -13.40 -25.86 31.20
CA MET A 291 -14.17 -27.09 31.45
C MET A 291 -15.44 -26.88 32.29
N GLY A 292 -16.56 -26.66 31.60
CA GLY A 292 -17.92 -26.73 32.15
C GLY A 292 -18.86 -27.42 31.17
N LEU A 293 -19.23 -28.66 31.50
CA LEU A 293 -20.18 -29.55 30.81
C LEU A 293 -21.53 -28.89 30.50
N ALA A 294 -22.05 -29.13 29.29
CA ALA A 294 -23.50 -29.17 29.03
C ALA A 294 -23.85 -30.50 28.35
N LYS A 295 -24.67 -31.28 29.04
CA LYS A 295 -25.04 -32.67 28.78
C LYS A 295 -26.04 -32.80 27.62
N SER A 296 -25.84 -33.79 26.75
CA SER A 296 -26.85 -34.29 25.81
C SER A 296 -27.81 -35.27 26.51
N PRO A 297 -29.11 -35.34 26.12
CA PRO A 297 -30.07 -36.25 26.74
C PRO A 297 -29.94 -37.70 26.23
N PRO A 298 -30.46 -38.70 26.98
CA PRO A 298 -30.12 -40.11 26.82
C PRO A 298 -30.90 -40.83 25.71
N LYS A 299 -30.28 -41.87 25.16
CA LYS A 299 -30.89 -42.87 24.28
C LYS A 299 -31.58 -43.96 25.10
N GLU A 300 -32.88 -44.14 24.91
CA GLU A 300 -33.57 -45.38 25.29
C GLU A 300 -33.44 -46.43 24.17
N GLY A 301 -33.10 -47.65 24.57
CA GLY A 301 -32.85 -48.76 23.68
C GLY A 301 -34.07 -49.66 23.45
N VAL A 302 -34.00 -50.47 22.38
CA VAL A 302 -34.71 -51.75 22.31
C VAL A 302 -33.77 -52.78 21.72
N ALA A 303 -33.50 -53.82 22.52
CA ALA A 303 -32.80 -55.03 22.14
C ALA A 303 -33.70 -55.97 21.33
N LYS A 304 -33.14 -56.77 20.41
CA LYS A 304 -33.61 -58.15 20.13
C LYS A 304 -32.57 -58.99 19.37
N LYS A 305 -31.97 -59.92 20.13
CA LYS A 305 -31.74 -61.36 19.89
C LYS A 305 -31.38 -61.88 18.48
N ARG A 306 -30.12 -62.35 18.37
CA ARG A 306 -29.67 -63.76 18.17
C ARG A 306 -30.32 -64.68 17.10
N LYS A 307 -29.39 -65.30 16.32
CA LYS A 307 -29.30 -66.69 15.78
C LYS A 307 -29.58 -66.96 14.28
N ALA A 308 -28.49 -67.20 13.55
CA ALA A 308 -28.13 -68.34 12.68
C ALA A 308 -29.20 -69.17 11.91
N LYS A 309 -29.03 -69.26 10.57
CA LYS A 309 -29.09 -70.47 9.71
C LYS A 309 -28.66 -70.05 8.29
N LYS A 310 -27.55 -70.56 7.72
CA LYS A 310 -27.37 -71.81 6.94
C LYS A 310 -27.89 -71.71 5.49
N ARG A 311 -26.94 -71.98 4.57
CA ARG A 311 -27.01 -72.23 3.11
C ARG A 311 -26.91 -71.00 2.22
#